data_AF-A0AA52FGU1-F1
#
_entry.id   AF-A0AA52FGU1-F1
#
_cell.length_a   1.000
_cell.length_b   1.000
_cell.length_c   1.000
_cell.angle_alpha   90.00
_cell.angle_beta   90.00
_cell.angle_gamma   90.00
#
_symmetry.space_group_name_H-M   'P 1'
#
loop_
_entity.id
_entity.type
_entity.pdbx_description
1 polymer ?
#
loop_
_entity_poly.entity_id
_entity_poly.type
_entity_poly.pdbx_seq_one_letter_code
_entity_poly.pdbx_strand_id
1 'polypeptide(L)'
;MAQQHLDPPTNPTAGPAPKLSASLEQGVTPTGDALAGYLRAQATEFLRSLRQHRETGAAVGGPEDSGDAALALRRSARRISGTLHTFRPLLDTDWSEGMRPELAWLSGTLAREHAYAARLERLLLALHRLSGSSAFPPQSGGSAEVAGTGPATRPAAPERGNLTVGAAKAGALLERQLTLARTRAHSAALQALGSSRFHAVADSVAVLASEVPLAPAAPAADLHPLARAAEERLYDAVATLPLVTAGHPYNAEALIHGLSPDPAPHPQDAPWHQVRLLLRLHRYAQEVLCGRYGENAPVDVRLLAAGQALNRHRDASEAAAAAAAAARTPRIAPATAYALGVLHADQRHEVEAARFAFEQSWQRQAVGTP
;
A
#
# COMPACT_ATOMS: atom_id res chain seq x y z
N MET A 1 -25.58 63.35 -54.13
CA MET A 1 -24.53 63.67 -53.14
C MET A 1 -24.34 62.41 -52.29
N ALA A 2 -23.48 61.49 -52.72
CA ALA A 2 -22.10 61.32 -52.23
C ALA A 2 -22.05 60.56 -50.89
N GLN A 3 -21.71 59.26 -50.96
CA GLN A 3 -20.49 58.61 -50.40
C GLN A 3 -20.69 58.09 -48.96
N GLN A 4 -20.85 56.77 -48.77
CA GLN A 4 -19.80 55.76 -48.56
C GLN A 4 -18.98 55.96 -47.28
N HIS A 5 -19.27 55.17 -46.24
CA HIS A 5 -18.31 54.80 -45.21
C HIS A 5 -18.56 53.36 -44.70
N LEU A 6 -17.56 52.52 -45.00
CA LEU A 6 -17.12 51.22 -44.47
C LEU A 6 -17.99 50.40 -43.47
N ASP A 7 -18.20 49.13 -43.84
CA ASP A 7 -18.39 47.95 -42.98
C ASP A 7 -17.02 47.45 -42.44
N PRO A 8 -16.91 46.72 -41.28
CA PRO A 8 -17.43 45.35 -41.15
C PRO A 8 -18.03 44.92 -39.78
N PRO A 9 -18.73 43.76 -39.75
CA PRO A 9 -19.47 43.25 -38.59
C PRO A 9 -18.58 42.50 -37.59
N THR A 10 -18.79 42.72 -36.30
CA THR A 10 -18.19 41.92 -35.21
C THR A 10 -19.21 40.92 -34.68
N ASN A 11 -19.17 39.70 -35.18
CA ASN A 11 -19.73 38.51 -34.52
C ASN A 11 -18.75 38.03 -33.45
N PRO A 12 -19.19 37.74 -32.20
CA PRO A 12 -18.40 36.95 -31.28
C PRO A 12 -18.65 35.46 -31.58
N THR A 13 -17.80 34.86 -32.41
CA THR A 13 -17.73 33.39 -32.50
C THR A 13 -17.14 32.88 -31.19
N ALA A 14 -18.00 32.29 -30.36
CA ALA A 14 -17.60 31.44 -29.24
C ALA A 14 -16.76 30.28 -29.82
N GLY A 15 -15.45 30.31 -29.59
CA GLY A 15 -14.56 29.21 -29.92
C GLY A 15 -14.96 27.97 -29.11
N PRO A 16 -15.07 26.77 -29.73
CA PRO A 16 -15.25 25.55 -28.97
C PRO A 16 -13.99 25.31 -28.13
N ALA A 17 -14.22 24.97 -26.86
CA ALA A 17 -13.21 24.56 -25.90
C ALA A 17 -12.22 23.55 -26.52
N PRO A 18 -10.93 23.57 -26.13
CA PRO A 18 -9.96 22.62 -26.64
C PRO A 18 -10.40 21.21 -26.24
N LYS A 19 -10.87 20.47 -27.25
CA LYS A 19 -11.22 19.07 -27.18
C LYS A 19 -9.99 18.31 -26.68
N LEU A 20 -10.18 17.57 -25.59
CA LEU A 20 -9.23 16.62 -25.00
C LEU A 20 -8.92 15.41 -25.92
N SER A 21 -9.18 15.52 -27.22
CA SER A 21 -9.07 14.45 -28.23
C SER A 21 -8.02 14.72 -29.32
N ALA A 22 -7.22 15.79 -29.23
CA ALA A 22 -6.18 16.09 -30.22
C ALA A 22 -4.78 15.49 -29.93
N SER A 23 -4.58 14.82 -28.79
CA SER A 23 -3.28 14.17 -28.45
C SER A 23 -3.23 12.68 -28.79
N LEU A 24 -4.23 12.14 -29.49
CA LEU A 24 -4.24 10.76 -30.00
C LEU A 24 -3.68 10.64 -31.43
N GLU A 25 -3.21 11.74 -32.04
CA GLU A 25 -2.64 11.75 -33.40
C GLU A 25 -1.11 11.53 -33.44
N GLN A 26 -0.61 10.64 -32.59
CA GLN A 26 0.54 9.78 -32.89
C GLN A 26 0.16 8.36 -32.46
N GLY A 27 -0.61 7.69 -33.31
CA GLY A 27 -1.11 6.33 -33.14
C GLY A 27 0.00 5.27 -33.21
N VAL A 28 0.94 5.32 -32.28
CA VAL A 28 1.85 4.21 -32.03
C VAL A 28 1.18 3.33 -30.98
N THR A 29 0.66 2.18 -31.40
CA THR A 29 0.26 1.15 -30.46
C THR A 29 1.50 0.76 -29.64
N PRO A 30 1.43 0.70 -28.30
CA PRO A 30 2.54 0.27 -27.49
C PRO A 30 2.80 -1.20 -27.83
N THR A 31 3.96 -1.45 -28.45
CA THR A 31 4.39 -2.78 -28.92
C THR A 31 5.38 -3.43 -27.94
N GLY A 32 5.86 -4.64 -28.25
CA GLY A 32 6.91 -5.31 -27.47
C GLY A 32 8.19 -4.48 -27.30
N ASP A 33 8.50 -3.56 -28.22
CA ASP A 33 9.63 -2.64 -28.07
C ASP A 33 9.42 -1.63 -26.94
N ALA A 34 8.19 -1.17 -26.72
CA ALA A 34 7.85 -0.31 -25.59
C ALA A 34 8.00 -1.06 -24.25
N LEU A 35 7.60 -2.34 -24.22
CA LEU A 35 7.84 -3.24 -23.07
C LEU A 35 9.33 -3.41 -22.80
N ALA A 36 10.14 -3.66 -23.83
CA ALA A 36 11.58 -3.79 -23.69
C ALA A 36 12.23 -2.48 -23.19
N GLY A 37 11.83 -1.33 -23.74
CA GLY A 37 12.28 -0.02 -23.28
C GLY A 37 11.95 0.22 -21.80
N TYR A 38 10.73 -0.13 -21.37
CA TYR A 38 10.32 -0.02 -19.97
C TYR A 38 11.17 -0.92 -19.05
N LEU A 39 11.38 -2.19 -19.43
CA LEU A 39 12.19 -3.13 -18.64
C LEU A 39 13.65 -2.66 -18.51
N ARG A 40 14.26 -2.18 -19.60
CA ARG A 40 15.63 -1.61 -19.55
C ARG A 40 15.71 -0.39 -18.65
N ALA A 41 14.71 0.49 -18.69
CA ALA A 41 14.63 1.65 -17.80
C ALA A 41 14.53 1.23 -16.32
N GLN A 42 13.69 0.23 -16.00
CA GLN A 42 13.58 -0.29 -14.63
C GLN A 42 14.86 -0.98 -14.16
N ALA A 43 15.51 -1.75 -15.03
CA ALA A 43 16.78 -2.40 -14.73
C ALA A 43 17.88 -1.36 -14.45
N THR A 44 17.93 -0.29 -15.24
CA THR A 44 18.87 0.83 -15.02
C THR A 44 18.61 1.52 -13.68
N GLU A 45 17.35 1.77 -13.33
CA GLU A 45 16.98 2.34 -12.02
C GLU A 45 17.34 1.40 -10.86
N PHE A 46 17.16 0.09 -11.04
CA PHE A 46 17.60 -0.91 -10.07
C PHE A 46 19.12 -0.86 -9.85
N LEU A 47 19.92 -0.82 -10.91
CA LEU A 47 21.39 -0.75 -10.79
C LEU A 47 21.87 0.59 -10.20
N ARG A 48 21.19 1.69 -10.55
CA ARG A 48 21.45 3.03 -9.99
C ARG A 48 21.20 3.06 -8.48
N SER A 49 20.02 2.62 -8.05
CA SER A 49 19.66 2.56 -6.63
C SER A 49 20.56 1.58 -5.86
N LEU A 50 20.97 0.46 -6.47
CA LEU A 50 21.95 -0.46 -5.87
C LEU A 50 23.32 0.21 -5.66
N ARG A 51 23.80 0.98 -6.65
CA ARG A 51 25.07 1.71 -6.54
C ARG A 51 24.99 2.74 -5.42
N GLN A 52 23.93 3.54 -5.38
CA GLN A 52 23.68 4.53 -4.34
C GLN A 52 23.58 3.88 -2.95
N HIS A 53 22.97 2.70 -2.84
CA HIS A 53 22.89 1.95 -1.58
C HIS A 53 24.26 1.48 -1.09
N ARG A 54 25.16 1.06 -2.00
CA ARG A 54 26.55 0.70 -1.65
C ARG A 54 27.38 1.92 -1.25
N GLU A 55 27.22 3.03 -1.94
CA GLU A 55 27.90 4.29 -1.65
C GLU A 55 27.48 4.87 -0.29
N THR A 56 26.17 4.90 0.00
CA THR A 56 25.63 5.34 1.30
C THR A 56 25.95 4.38 2.44
N GLY A 57 26.13 3.08 2.17
CA GLY A 57 26.60 2.11 3.16
C GLY A 57 28.09 2.23 3.50
N ALA A 58 28.90 2.81 2.60
CA ALA A 58 30.33 3.03 2.79
C ALA A 58 30.69 4.46 3.25
N ALA A 59 29.83 5.44 2.94
CA ALA A 59 30.00 6.84 3.32
C ALA A 59 29.32 7.15 4.66
N VAL A 60 29.72 8.26 5.29
CA VAL A 60 29.04 8.88 6.46
C VAL A 60 27.74 9.57 5.99
N GLY A 61 26.94 8.89 5.17
CA GLY A 61 25.60 9.34 4.81
C GLY A 61 24.65 9.14 5.99
N GLY A 62 23.65 10.02 6.12
CA GLY A 62 22.62 9.84 7.14
C GLY A 62 21.83 8.55 6.92
N PRO A 63 21.25 7.95 7.98
CA PRO A 63 20.41 6.75 7.85
C PRO A 63 19.20 6.94 6.92
N GLU A 64 18.79 8.19 6.65
CA GLU A 64 17.69 8.54 5.75
C GLU A 64 18.03 8.30 4.26
N ASP A 65 19.23 8.69 3.81
CA ASP A 65 19.66 8.54 2.42
C ASP A 65 19.78 7.06 2.00
N SER A 66 20.24 6.21 2.93
CA SER A 66 20.33 4.76 2.72
C SER A 66 18.93 4.10 2.61
N GLY A 67 17.97 4.60 3.39
CA GLY A 67 16.57 4.17 3.36
C GLY A 67 15.90 4.47 2.02
N ASP A 68 16.11 5.67 1.49
CA ASP A 68 15.55 6.09 0.20
C ASP A 68 16.09 5.25 -0.97
N ALA A 69 17.38 4.94 -0.97
CA ALA A 69 17.99 4.05 -1.97
C ALA A 69 17.40 2.63 -1.89
N ALA A 70 17.21 2.08 -0.69
CA ALA A 70 16.58 0.77 -0.50
C ALA A 70 15.10 0.76 -0.95
N LEU A 71 14.37 1.85 -0.71
CA LEU A 71 13.00 2.03 -1.19
C LEU A 71 12.93 2.13 -2.72
N ALA A 72 13.87 2.83 -3.35
CA ALA A 72 13.99 2.91 -4.81
C ALA A 72 14.30 1.54 -5.42
N LEU A 73 15.26 0.81 -4.86
CA LEU A 73 15.63 -0.56 -5.24
C LEU A 73 14.43 -1.51 -5.15
N ARG A 74 13.64 -1.39 -4.07
CA ARG A 74 12.42 -2.18 -3.90
C ARG A 74 11.34 -1.82 -4.92
N ARG A 75 11.21 -0.54 -5.26
CA ARG A 75 10.22 -0.04 -6.23
C ARG A 75 10.52 -0.58 -7.63
N SER A 76 11.77 -0.51 -8.08
CA SER A 76 12.19 -1.05 -9.38
C SER A 76 12.05 -2.57 -9.44
N ALA A 77 12.50 -3.31 -8.41
CA ALA A 77 12.35 -4.77 -8.36
C ALA A 77 10.88 -5.24 -8.46
N ARG A 78 9.95 -4.54 -7.80
CA ARG A 78 8.52 -4.84 -7.87
C ARG A 78 7.91 -4.52 -9.22
N ARG A 79 8.36 -3.44 -9.88
CA ARG A 79 7.93 -3.09 -11.23
C ARG A 79 8.37 -4.14 -12.24
N ILE A 80 9.65 -4.54 -12.21
CA ILE A 80 10.16 -5.63 -13.04
C ILE A 80 9.32 -6.89 -12.80
N SER A 81 9.22 -7.36 -11.56
CA SER A 81 8.45 -8.57 -11.22
C SER A 81 6.98 -8.50 -11.65
N GLY A 82 6.34 -7.32 -11.54
CA GLY A 82 4.97 -7.09 -11.97
C GLY A 82 4.81 -7.10 -13.49
N THR A 83 5.74 -6.47 -14.21
CA THR A 83 5.79 -6.48 -15.68
C THR A 83 6.02 -7.90 -16.20
N LEU A 84 6.92 -8.67 -15.60
CA LEU A 84 7.14 -10.09 -15.92
C LEU A 84 5.89 -10.94 -15.69
N HIS A 85 5.05 -10.58 -14.70
CA HIS A 85 3.81 -11.29 -14.44
C HIS A 85 2.71 -10.97 -15.48
N THR A 86 2.52 -9.69 -15.81
CA THR A 86 1.45 -9.27 -16.74
C THR A 86 1.77 -9.63 -18.18
N PHE A 87 3.02 -9.42 -18.62
CA PHE A 87 3.44 -9.60 -20.01
C PHE A 87 4.21 -10.91 -20.24
N ARG A 88 4.04 -11.90 -19.34
CA ARG A 88 4.66 -13.22 -19.44
C ARG A 88 4.58 -13.85 -20.84
N PRO A 89 3.45 -13.80 -21.58
CA PRO A 89 3.36 -14.44 -22.90
C PRO A 89 4.29 -13.84 -23.98
N LEU A 90 4.84 -12.64 -23.74
CA LEU A 90 5.70 -11.92 -24.69
C LEU A 90 7.19 -12.04 -24.34
N LEU A 91 7.52 -12.72 -23.24
CA LEU A 91 8.87 -12.87 -22.72
C LEU A 91 9.27 -14.35 -22.74
N ASP A 92 10.57 -14.61 -22.69
CA ASP A 92 11.06 -15.96 -22.47
C ASP A 92 10.46 -16.55 -21.18
N THR A 93 9.83 -17.72 -21.31
CA THR A 93 9.03 -18.30 -20.23
C THR A 93 9.92 -18.78 -19.09
N ASP A 94 10.97 -19.53 -19.40
CA ASP A 94 11.87 -20.14 -18.41
C ASP A 94 12.61 -19.05 -17.60
N TRP A 95 13.12 -18.03 -18.29
CA TRP A 95 13.74 -16.88 -17.65
C TRP A 95 12.75 -16.12 -16.76
N SER A 96 11.52 -15.86 -17.23
CA SER A 96 10.51 -15.15 -16.44
C SER A 96 10.09 -15.93 -15.19
N GLU A 97 10.00 -17.26 -15.27
CA GLU A 97 9.65 -18.13 -14.15
C GLU A 97 10.78 -18.23 -13.13
N GLY A 98 12.04 -18.26 -13.57
CA GLY A 98 13.21 -18.20 -12.69
C GLY A 98 13.37 -16.87 -11.98
N MET A 99 13.19 -15.74 -12.67
CA MET A 99 13.44 -14.40 -12.12
C MET A 99 12.38 -13.90 -11.14
N ARG A 100 11.10 -14.25 -11.34
CA ARG A 100 9.99 -13.78 -10.50
C ARG A 100 10.11 -14.12 -9.01
N PRO A 101 10.37 -15.39 -8.60
CA PRO A 101 10.52 -15.73 -7.18
C PRO A 101 11.73 -15.03 -6.56
N GLU A 102 12.81 -14.83 -7.32
CA GLU A 102 14.02 -14.14 -6.85
C GLU A 102 13.78 -12.64 -6.59
N LEU A 103 13.11 -11.94 -7.50
CA LEU A 103 12.70 -10.55 -7.30
C LEU A 103 11.68 -10.41 -6.16
N ALA A 104 10.79 -11.39 -5.99
CA ALA A 104 9.84 -11.43 -4.88
C ALA A 104 10.58 -11.62 -3.53
N TRP A 105 11.56 -12.53 -3.48
CA TRP A 105 12.42 -12.75 -2.32
C TRP A 105 13.19 -11.47 -1.94
N LEU A 106 13.86 -10.84 -2.91
CA LEU A 106 14.63 -9.62 -2.69
C LEU A 106 13.75 -8.47 -2.19
N SER A 107 12.67 -8.18 -2.91
CA SER A 107 11.76 -7.08 -2.55
C SER A 107 10.99 -7.32 -1.25
N GLY A 108 10.79 -8.59 -0.87
CA GLY A 108 10.23 -8.99 0.42
C GLY A 108 11.23 -8.80 1.56
N THR A 109 12.49 -9.21 1.37
CA THR A 109 13.55 -9.07 2.38
C THR A 109 13.81 -7.60 2.71
N LEU A 110 13.98 -6.76 1.69
CA LEU A 110 14.20 -5.31 1.86
C LEU A 110 13.00 -4.55 2.45
N ALA A 111 11.78 -5.10 2.31
CA ALA A 111 10.59 -4.47 2.86
C ALA A 111 10.44 -4.61 4.38
N ARG A 112 11.01 -5.66 4.97
CA ARG A 112 10.72 -6.05 6.36
C ARG A 112 11.14 -4.99 7.36
N GLU A 113 12.34 -4.44 7.22
CA GLU A 113 12.87 -3.42 8.13
C GLU A 113 11.93 -2.21 8.21
N HIS A 114 11.62 -1.62 7.06
CA HIS A 114 10.72 -0.47 6.95
C HIS A 114 9.30 -0.80 7.42
N ALA A 115 8.81 -2.03 7.17
CA ALA A 115 7.51 -2.46 7.66
C ALA A 115 7.45 -2.55 9.19
N TYR A 116 8.50 -3.04 9.85
CA TYR A 116 8.57 -3.03 11.32
C TYR A 116 8.65 -1.62 11.89
N ALA A 117 9.41 -0.72 11.26
CA ALA A 117 9.51 0.68 11.67
C ALA A 117 8.16 1.40 11.57
N ALA A 118 7.51 1.36 10.40
CA ALA A 118 6.20 1.98 10.20
C ALA A 118 5.11 1.37 11.10
N ARG A 119 5.17 0.06 11.36
CA ARG A 119 4.24 -0.60 12.28
C ARG A 119 4.42 -0.14 13.72
N LEU A 120 5.66 0.03 14.17
CA LEU A 120 5.96 0.54 15.51
C LEU A 120 5.41 1.96 15.68
N GLU A 121 5.73 2.85 14.74
CA GLU A 121 5.24 4.23 14.74
C GLU A 121 3.72 4.29 14.79
N ARG A 122 3.04 3.53 13.92
CA ARG A 122 1.57 3.43 13.89
C ARG A 122 0.98 3.01 15.23
N LEU A 123 1.52 1.97 15.85
CA LEU A 123 1.00 1.43 17.11
C LEU A 123 1.26 2.39 18.29
N LEU A 124 2.41 3.05 18.32
CA LEU A 124 2.69 4.06 19.34
C LEU A 124 1.75 5.25 19.18
N LEU A 125 1.57 5.79 17.98
CA LEU A 125 0.62 6.88 17.73
C LEU A 125 -0.81 6.51 18.15
N ALA A 126 -1.26 5.30 17.83
CA ALA A 126 -2.57 4.80 18.25
C ALA A 126 -2.67 4.69 19.79
N LEU A 127 -1.64 4.19 20.48
CA LEU A 127 -1.61 4.15 21.94
C LEU A 127 -1.67 5.55 22.58
N HIS A 128 -0.97 6.54 22.02
CA HIS A 128 -1.03 7.92 22.49
C HIS A 128 -2.44 8.51 22.30
N ARG A 129 -3.04 8.28 21.12
CA ARG A 129 -4.43 8.68 20.82
C ARG A 129 -5.42 8.08 21.82
N LEU A 130 -5.34 6.77 22.04
CA LEU A 130 -6.25 6.05 22.95
C LEU A 130 -6.04 6.44 24.42
N SER A 131 -4.80 6.73 24.83
CA SER A 131 -4.49 7.20 26.18
C SER A 131 -4.99 8.62 26.43
N GLY A 132 -4.91 9.50 25.42
CA GLY A 132 -5.47 10.86 25.47
C GLY A 132 -7.00 10.90 25.39
N SER A 133 -7.62 9.98 24.67
CA SER A 133 -9.08 9.86 24.49
C SER A 133 -9.80 9.11 25.61
N SER A 134 -9.12 8.69 26.69
CA SER A 134 -9.74 8.05 27.87
C SER A 134 -10.72 8.97 28.66
N ALA A 135 -11.05 10.17 28.15
CA ALA A 135 -12.25 10.89 28.56
C ALA A 135 -13.47 10.27 27.84
N PHE A 136 -13.98 9.16 28.37
CA PHE A 136 -15.27 8.59 27.94
C PHE A 136 -16.37 9.68 27.97
N PRO A 137 -17.26 9.77 26.97
CA PRO A 137 -18.51 10.50 27.12
C PRO A 137 -19.34 9.82 28.22
N PRO A 138 -20.00 10.58 29.12
CA PRO A 138 -20.89 9.98 30.09
C PRO A 138 -22.00 9.25 29.34
N GLN A 139 -22.16 7.96 29.60
CA GLN A 139 -23.35 7.24 29.16
C GLN A 139 -24.55 7.93 29.80
N SER A 140 -25.35 8.61 28.98
CA SER A 140 -26.66 9.13 29.33
C SER A 140 -27.61 7.95 29.55
N GLY A 141 -27.47 7.27 30.67
CA GLY A 141 -28.47 6.37 31.21
C GLY A 141 -29.58 7.22 31.82
N GLY A 142 -30.68 7.40 31.07
CA GLY A 142 -31.89 7.99 31.61
C GLY A 142 -32.58 7.03 32.57
N SER A 143 -32.73 7.45 33.83
CA SER A 143 -33.87 7.08 34.68
C SER A 143 -33.88 8.00 35.91
N ALA A 144 -35.06 8.53 36.19
CA ALA A 144 -35.36 9.63 37.10
C ALA A 144 -35.06 9.35 38.59
N GLU A 145 -34.79 10.46 39.29
CA GLU A 145 -34.98 10.79 40.72
C GLU A 145 -35.12 9.69 41.77
N VAL A 146 -34.26 9.71 42.81
CA VAL A 146 -34.64 9.97 44.22
C VAL A 146 -33.46 10.64 44.95
N ALA A 147 -33.76 11.68 45.72
CA ALA A 147 -32.83 12.47 46.52
C ALA A 147 -32.13 11.68 47.64
N GLY A 148 -30.84 11.97 47.84
CA GLY A 148 -30.03 11.49 48.96
C GLY A 148 -28.68 12.19 48.99
N THR A 149 -28.59 13.29 49.74
CA THR A 149 -27.38 14.05 49.99
C THR A 149 -26.42 13.28 50.89
N GLY A 150 -25.37 12.72 50.29
CA GLY A 150 -24.16 12.25 50.98
C GLY A 150 -22.95 12.51 50.09
N PRO A 151 -21.80 12.97 50.63
CA PRO A 151 -20.59 13.13 49.83
C PRO A 151 -20.03 11.74 49.51
N ALA A 152 -20.47 11.16 48.39
CA ALA A 152 -19.89 9.95 47.85
C ALA A 152 -18.52 10.30 47.24
N THR A 153 -17.46 10.07 48.01
CA THR A 153 -16.08 10.04 47.52
C THR A 153 -15.97 8.97 46.42
N ARG A 154 -16.04 9.37 45.15
CA ARG A 154 -15.77 8.50 43.99
C ARG A 154 -14.30 8.08 43.99
N PRO A 155 -13.94 6.79 44.02
CA PRO A 155 -12.56 6.36 43.79
C PRO A 155 -12.30 6.24 42.28
N ALA A 156 -12.38 7.33 41.53
CA ALA A 156 -12.16 7.31 40.06
C ALA A 156 -10.68 7.57 39.66
N ALA A 157 -9.81 7.88 40.63
CA ALA A 157 -8.40 8.20 40.40
C ALA A 157 -7.47 6.99 40.19
N PRO A 158 -7.57 5.86 40.94
CA PRO A 158 -6.59 4.78 40.83
C PRO A 158 -6.74 3.95 39.53
N GLU A 159 -7.97 3.75 39.03
CA GLU A 159 -8.22 2.97 37.81
C GLU A 159 -7.68 3.66 36.55
N ARG A 160 -7.83 5.00 36.46
CA ARG A 160 -7.24 5.78 35.36
C ARG A 160 -5.73 5.71 35.37
N GLY A 161 -5.10 5.80 36.55
CA GLY A 161 -3.65 5.63 36.69
C GLY A 161 -3.17 4.24 36.27
N ASN A 162 -3.93 3.18 36.59
CA ASN A 162 -3.58 1.83 36.19
C ASN A 162 -3.71 1.59 34.67
N LEU A 163 -4.69 2.21 34.00
CA LEU A 163 -4.87 2.12 32.56
C LEU A 163 -3.77 2.87 31.78
N THR A 164 -3.37 4.06 32.24
CA THR A 164 -2.26 4.81 31.63
C THR A 164 -0.93 4.09 31.84
N VAL A 165 -0.69 3.50 33.01
CA VAL A 165 0.47 2.62 33.26
C VAL A 165 0.41 1.36 32.39
N GLY A 166 -0.78 0.81 32.16
CA GLY A 166 -1.01 -0.31 31.24
C GLY A 166 -0.61 0.02 29.80
N ALA A 167 -1.03 1.18 29.30
CA ALA A 167 -0.70 1.67 27.96
C ALA A 167 0.79 1.99 27.81
N ALA A 168 1.43 2.62 28.81
CA ALA A 168 2.87 2.86 28.79
C ALA A 168 3.68 1.56 28.74
N LYS A 169 3.30 0.55 29.54
CA LYS A 169 3.91 -0.78 29.50
C LYS A 169 3.67 -1.51 28.17
N ALA A 170 2.49 -1.35 27.57
CA ALA A 170 2.19 -1.90 26.24
C ALA A 170 3.07 -1.27 25.16
N GLY A 171 3.24 0.06 25.20
CA GLY A 171 4.14 0.80 24.32
C GLY A 171 5.58 0.31 24.43
N ALA A 172 6.12 0.23 25.64
CA ALA A 172 7.49 -0.25 25.89
C ALA A 172 7.69 -1.71 25.44
N LEU A 173 6.67 -2.57 25.60
CA LEU A 173 6.72 -3.96 25.12
C LEU A 173 6.78 -4.02 23.59
N LEU A 174 5.91 -3.28 22.90
CA LEU A 174 5.86 -3.21 21.44
C LEU A 174 7.15 -2.63 20.86
N GLU A 175 7.65 -1.54 21.45
CA GLU A 175 8.91 -0.91 21.09
C GLU A 175 10.06 -1.90 21.18
N ARG A 176 10.20 -2.61 22.31
CA ARG A 176 11.23 -3.65 22.46
C ARG A 176 11.11 -4.75 21.40
N GLN A 177 9.90 -5.28 21.17
CA GLN A 177 9.70 -6.40 20.24
C GLN A 177 9.94 -5.99 18.78
N LEU A 178 9.35 -4.87 18.35
CA LEU A 178 9.45 -4.40 16.96
C LEU A 178 10.83 -3.83 16.64
N THR A 179 11.51 -3.21 17.60
CA THR A 179 12.90 -2.77 17.43
C THR A 179 13.82 -3.96 17.24
N LEU A 180 13.68 -5.01 18.05
CA LEU A 180 14.45 -6.24 17.90
C LEU A 180 14.14 -6.96 16.57
N ALA A 181 12.86 -7.00 16.15
CA ALA A 181 12.48 -7.53 14.85
C ALA A 181 13.09 -6.70 13.69
N ARG A 182 13.10 -5.37 13.82
CA ARG A 182 13.72 -4.44 12.86
C ARG A 182 15.23 -4.69 12.77
N THR A 183 15.95 -4.76 13.88
CA THR A 183 17.41 -5.03 13.87
C THR A 183 17.72 -6.38 13.22
N ARG A 184 16.95 -7.42 13.53
CA ARG A 184 17.09 -8.73 12.86
C ARG A 184 16.81 -8.66 11.35
N ALA A 185 15.77 -7.92 10.96
CA ALA A 185 15.44 -7.72 9.54
C ALA A 185 16.52 -6.93 8.81
N HIS A 186 17.12 -5.93 9.46
CA HIS A 186 18.22 -5.14 8.94
C HIS A 186 19.45 -6.02 8.69
N SER A 187 19.89 -6.81 9.68
CA SER A 187 21.01 -7.74 9.51
C SER A 187 20.73 -8.78 8.42
N ALA A 188 19.50 -9.31 8.34
CA ALA A 188 19.11 -10.25 7.30
C ALA A 188 19.12 -9.61 5.89
N ALA A 189 18.73 -8.34 5.77
CA ALA A 189 18.81 -7.60 4.51
C ALA A 189 20.26 -7.41 4.06
N LEU A 190 21.16 -7.01 4.97
CA LEU A 190 22.60 -6.88 4.66
C LEU A 190 23.23 -8.22 4.26
N GLN A 191 22.91 -9.31 4.96
CA GLN A 191 23.35 -10.66 4.60
C GLN A 191 22.83 -11.10 3.23
N ALA A 192 21.55 -10.80 2.92
CA ALA A 192 20.97 -11.10 1.63
C ALA A 192 21.67 -10.32 0.49
N LEU A 193 21.97 -9.04 0.69
CA LEU A 193 22.68 -8.21 -0.28
C LEU A 193 24.14 -8.63 -0.52
N GLY A 194 24.77 -9.29 0.46
CA GLY A 194 26.10 -9.90 0.32
C GLY A 194 26.09 -11.34 -0.20
N SER A 195 24.92 -11.92 -0.48
CA SER A 195 24.81 -13.33 -0.87
C SER A 195 25.04 -13.54 -2.37
N SER A 196 25.58 -14.72 -2.75
CA SER A 196 25.70 -15.14 -4.15
C SER A 196 24.35 -15.15 -4.87
N ARG A 197 23.28 -15.49 -4.16
CA ARG A 197 21.90 -15.43 -4.66
C ARG A 197 21.53 -14.02 -5.13
N PHE A 198 21.85 -13.00 -4.34
CA PHE A 198 21.61 -11.61 -4.75
C PHE A 198 22.46 -11.20 -5.95
N HIS A 199 23.74 -11.58 -5.96
CA HIS A 199 24.63 -11.27 -7.09
C HIS A 199 24.11 -11.87 -8.40
N ALA A 200 23.64 -13.11 -8.40
CA ALA A 200 23.03 -13.74 -9.58
C ALA A 200 21.81 -12.96 -10.11
N VAL A 201 20.97 -12.43 -9.20
CA VAL A 201 19.83 -11.56 -9.57
C VAL A 201 20.32 -10.24 -10.13
N ALA A 202 21.31 -9.60 -9.50
CA ALA A 202 21.86 -8.34 -9.95
C ALA A 202 22.51 -8.46 -11.34
N ASP A 203 23.22 -9.56 -11.60
CA ASP A 203 23.83 -9.86 -12.90
C ASP A 203 22.76 -10.11 -13.97
N SER A 204 21.70 -10.87 -13.64
CA SER A 204 20.56 -11.06 -14.53
C SER A 204 19.83 -9.76 -14.85
N VAL A 205 19.70 -8.85 -13.88
CA VAL A 205 19.13 -7.51 -14.09
C VAL A 205 20.09 -6.63 -14.90
N ALA A 206 21.41 -6.81 -14.78
CA ALA A 206 22.38 -6.12 -15.61
C ALA A 206 22.27 -6.53 -17.09
N VAL A 207 22.10 -7.82 -17.37
CA VAL A 207 21.79 -8.30 -18.72
C VAL A 207 20.46 -7.72 -19.21
N LEU A 208 19.42 -7.69 -18.35
CA LEU A 208 18.12 -7.10 -18.70
C LEU A 208 18.20 -5.62 -19.10
N ALA A 209 19.19 -4.88 -18.59
CA ALA A 209 19.39 -3.47 -18.93
C ALA A 209 19.87 -3.27 -20.39
N SER A 210 20.57 -4.26 -20.97
CA SER A 210 21.02 -4.24 -22.37
C SER A 210 20.09 -5.03 -23.29
N GLU A 211 19.74 -6.26 -22.90
CA GLU A 211 19.03 -7.24 -23.73
C GLU A 211 17.79 -7.74 -23.00
N VAL A 212 16.63 -7.60 -23.65
CA VAL A 212 15.36 -8.09 -23.11
C VAL A 212 15.01 -9.37 -23.87
N PRO A 213 14.83 -10.50 -23.17
CA PRO A 213 14.49 -11.78 -23.81
C PRO A 213 13.01 -11.76 -24.23
N LEU A 214 12.75 -11.09 -25.36
CA LEU A 214 11.45 -11.08 -26.02
C LEU A 214 11.23 -12.39 -26.78
N ALA A 215 10.02 -12.91 -26.73
CA ALA A 215 9.61 -14.01 -27.61
C ALA A 215 9.69 -13.56 -29.08
N PRO A 216 9.95 -14.45 -30.05
CA PRO A 216 10.19 -14.07 -31.45
C PRO A 216 9.03 -13.30 -32.11
N ALA A 217 7.79 -13.51 -31.65
CA ALA A 217 6.61 -12.79 -32.15
C ALA A 217 6.24 -11.54 -31.33
N ALA A 218 6.96 -11.25 -30.24
CA ALA A 218 6.64 -10.17 -29.32
C ALA A 218 6.93 -8.73 -29.82
N PRO A 219 7.93 -8.44 -30.67
CA PRO A 219 8.29 -7.05 -31.00
C PRO A 219 7.15 -6.22 -31.59
N ALA A 220 6.30 -6.84 -32.41
CA ALA A 220 5.13 -6.20 -33.04
C ALA A 220 3.81 -6.48 -32.30
N ALA A 221 3.82 -7.23 -31.20
CA ALA A 221 2.61 -7.61 -30.48
C ALA A 221 2.01 -6.42 -29.75
N ASP A 222 0.69 -6.26 -29.85
CA ASP A 222 -0.06 -5.26 -29.10
C ASP A 222 -0.09 -5.59 -27.60
N LEU A 223 0.26 -4.63 -26.75
CA LEU A 223 0.27 -4.79 -25.31
C LEU A 223 -1.12 -4.59 -24.67
N HIS A 224 -2.07 -3.96 -25.36
CA HIS A 224 -3.40 -3.65 -24.81
C HIS A 224 -4.17 -4.88 -24.32
N PRO A 225 -4.24 -6.02 -25.05
CA PRO A 225 -4.99 -7.19 -24.59
C PRO A 225 -4.49 -7.75 -23.26
N LEU A 226 -3.17 -7.73 -23.04
CA LEU A 226 -2.56 -8.21 -21.80
C LEU A 226 -2.82 -7.28 -20.61
N ALA A 227 -2.82 -5.96 -20.86
CA ALA A 227 -3.19 -4.98 -19.85
C ALA A 227 -4.69 -5.04 -19.51
N ARG A 228 -5.56 -5.25 -20.51
CA ARG A 228 -7.00 -5.48 -20.33
C ARG A 228 -7.28 -6.74 -19.52
N ALA A 229 -6.58 -7.84 -19.79
CA ALA A 229 -6.70 -9.05 -18.99
C ALA A 229 -6.29 -8.85 -17.52
N ALA A 230 -5.34 -7.95 -17.24
CA ALA A 230 -4.96 -7.59 -15.86
C ALA A 230 -6.01 -6.70 -15.18
N GLU A 231 -6.68 -5.84 -15.95
CA GLU A 231 -7.82 -5.05 -15.50
C GLU A 231 -9.02 -5.95 -15.18
N GLU A 232 -9.40 -6.86 -16.08
CA GLU A 232 -10.51 -7.80 -15.88
C GLU A 232 -10.32 -8.63 -14.60
N ARG A 233 -9.12 -9.20 -14.40
CA ARG A 233 -8.78 -9.92 -13.15
C ARG A 233 -8.95 -9.06 -11.90
N LEU A 234 -8.67 -7.75 -11.98
CA LEU A 234 -8.89 -6.83 -10.87
C LEU A 234 -10.40 -6.62 -10.63
N TYR A 235 -11.18 -6.34 -11.66
CA TYR A 235 -12.63 -6.15 -11.54
C TYR A 235 -13.33 -7.42 -11.03
N ASP A 236 -12.96 -8.59 -11.54
CA ASP A 236 -13.48 -9.88 -11.07
C ASP A 236 -13.18 -10.10 -9.59
N ALA A 237 -11.94 -9.85 -9.17
CA ALA A 237 -11.55 -9.98 -7.77
C ALA A 237 -12.30 -8.98 -6.87
N VAL A 238 -12.51 -7.74 -7.33
CA VAL A 238 -13.31 -6.74 -6.59
C VAL A 238 -14.78 -7.15 -6.51
N ALA A 239 -15.35 -7.73 -7.57
CA ALA A 239 -16.72 -8.22 -7.59
C ALA A 239 -16.96 -9.36 -6.59
N THR A 240 -15.94 -10.15 -6.27
CA THR A 240 -16.01 -11.19 -5.23
C THR A 240 -15.85 -10.68 -3.80
N LEU A 241 -15.51 -9.40 -3.59
CA LEU A 241 -15.34 -8.85 -2.24
C LEU A 241 -16.70 -8.70 -1.54
N PRO A 242 -16.79 -8.97 -0.22
CA PRO A 242 -17.98 -8.73 0.58
C PRO A 242 -18.16 -7.22 0.84
N LEU A 243 -18.48 -6.45 -0.20
CA LEU A 243 -18.63 -4.99 -0.15
C LEU A 243 -19.83 -4.57 0.71
N VAL A 244 -20.90 -5.37 0.73
CA VAL A 244 -22.12 -5.09 1.52
C VAL A 244 -21.84 -5.11 3.04
N THR A 245 -20.90 -5.94 3.50
CA THR A 245 -20.47 -6.02 4.90
C THR A 245 -19.49 -4.90 5.28
N ALA A 246 -18.81 -4.30 4.30
CA ALA A 246 -17.88 -3.19 4.46
C ALA A 246 -18.55 -1.80 4.43
N GLY A 247 -19.84 -1.73 4.08
CA GLY A 247 -20.63 -0.50 4.04
C GLY A 247 -20.91 0.16 5.40
N HIS A 248 -20.55 -0.52 6.50
CA HIS A 248 -20.63 0.03 7.86
C HIS A 248 -19.22 0.21 8.46
N PRO A 249 -18.85 1.43 8.92
CA PRO A 249 -17.54 1.69 9.52
C PRO A 249 -17.29 0.91 10.82
N TYR A 250 -18.35 0.33 11.41
CA TYR A 250 -18.29 -0.49 12.62
C TYR A 250 -19.07 -1.78 12.40
N ASN A 251 -18.42 -2.81 11.87
CA ASN A 251 -19.02 -4.14 11.82
C ASN A 251 -18.71 -4.92 13.11
N ALA A 252 -19.73 -5.12 13.95
CA ALA A 252 -19.62 -5.83 15.22
C ALA A 252 -19.25 -7.32 15.06
N GLU A 253 -19.57 -7.94 13.92
CA GLU A 253 -19.25 -9.35 13.65
C GLU A 253 -17.74 -9.61 13.56
N ALA A 254 -16.96 -8.63 13.09
CA ALA A 254 -15.50 -8.72 12.99
C ALA A 254 -14.83 -8.76 14.38
N LEU A 255 -15.43 -8.13 15.39
CA LEU A 255 -14.97 -8.19 16.78
C LEU A 255 -15.31 -9.53 17.44
N ILE A 256 -16.49 -10.09 17.16
CA ILE A 256 -16.94 -11.37 17.71
C ILE A 256 -16.09 -12.53 17.16
N HIS A 257 -15.77 -12.52 15.86
CA HIS A 257 -14.88 -13.50 15.24
C HIS A 257 -13.39 -13.28 15.53
N GLY A 258 -12.99 -12.08 15.98
CA GLY A 258 -11.61 -11.75 16.37
C GLY A 258 -11.20 -12.23 17.76
N LEU A 259 -12.14 -12.77 18.55
CA LEU A 259 -11.89 -13.39 19.84
C LEU A 259 -11.56 -14.88 19.74
N SER A 260 -11.48 -15.44 18.52
CA SER A 260 -11.02 -16.82 18.33
C SER A 260 -9.54 -16.94 18.71
N PRO A 261 -9.15 -17.95 19.51
CA PRO A 261 -7.77 -18.14 19.96
C PRO A 261 -6.80 -18.58 18.84
N ASP A 262 -7.32 -18.89 17.65
CA ASP A 262 -6.54 -19.40 16.53
C ASP A 262 -5.88 -18.24 15.75
N PRO A 263 -4.54 -18.22 15.58
CA PRO A 263 -3.80 -17.17 14.86
C PRO A 263 -4.06 -17.12 13.35
N ALA A 264 -5.05 -17.84 12.83
CA ALA A 264 -5.40 -17.78 11.42
C ALA A 264 -5.65 -16.31 11.02
N PRO A 265 -5.10 -15.85 9.88
CA PRO A 265 -5.45 -14.54 9.36
C PRO A 265 -6.98 -14.46 9.28
N HIS A 266 -7.56 -13.35 9.75
CA HIS A 266 -9.00 -13.16 9.60
C HIS A 266 -9.35 -13.48 8.15
N PRO A 267 -10.21 -14.50 7.88
CA PRO A 267 -10.34 -15.09 6.55
C PRO A 267 -10.78 -14.03 5.51
N GLN A 268 -11.42 -12.98 6.00
CA GLN A 268 -11.84 -11.83 5.21
C GLN A 268 -10.68 -10.97 4.70
N ASP A 269 -9.50 -10.93 5.35
CA ASP A 269 -8.39 -10.04 4.97
C ASP A 269 -7.65 -10.53 3.70
N ALA A 270 -7.66 -11.84 3.41
CA ALA A 270 -6.93 -12.42 2.29
C ALA A 270 -7.41 -11.95 0.91
N PRO A 271 -8.72 -11.92 0.60
CA PRO A 271 -9.24 -11.30 -0.62
C PRO A 271 -8.81 -9.85 -0.82
N TRP A 272 -8.81 -9.02 0.25
CA TRP A 272 -8.37 -7.62 0.17
C TRP A 272 -6.88 -7.49 -0.16
N HIS A 273 -6.03 -8.36 0.41
CA HIS A 273 -4.61 -8.41 0.07
C HIS A 273 -4.38 -8.85 -1.38
N GLN A 274 -5.22 -9.74 -1.91
CA GLN A 274 -5.16 -10.15 -3.31
C GLN A 274 -5.57 -9.00 -4.25
N VAL A 275 -6.67 -8.29 -3.96
CA VAL A 275 -7.09 -7.10 -4.73
C VAL A 275 -6.00 -6.02 -4.71
N ARG A 276 -5.33 -5.82 -3.57
CA ARG A 276 -4.18 -4.91 -3.49
C ARG A 276 -3.03 -5.31 -4.42
N LEU A 277 -2.73 -6.60 -4.53
CA LEU A 277 -1.72 -7.10 -5.46
C LEU A 277 -2.14 -6.86 -6.91
N LEU A 278 -3.38 -7.20 -7.26
CA LEU A 278 -3.93 -7.03 -8.61
C LEU A 278 -3.98 -5.56 -9.04
N LEU A 279 -4.41 -4.66 -8.15
CA LEU A 279 -4.40 -3.22 -8.41
C LEU A 279 -3.00 -2.71 -8.72
N ARG A 280 -1.99 -3.20 -8.00
CA ARG A 280 -0.59 -2.84 -8.25
C ARG A 280 -0.10 -3.36 -9.60
N LEU A 281 -0.49 -4.59 -9.98
CA LEU A 281 -0.16 -5.18 -11.28
C LEU A 281 -0.81 -4.40 -12.43
N HIS A 282 -2.08 -4.01 -12.29
CA HIS A 282 -2.78 -3.17 -13.25
C HIS A 282 -2.09 -1.81 -13.42
N ARG A 283 -1.69 -1.16 -12.31
CA ARG A 283 -0.95 0.11 -12.38
C ARG A 283 0.40 -0.04 -13.11
N TYR A 284 1.14 -1.11 -12.86
CA TYR A 284 2.38 -1.37 -13.59
C TYR A 284 2.14 -1.66 -15.07
N ALA A 285 1.04 -2.32 -15.43
CA ALA A 285 0.65 -2.51 -16.82
C ALA A 285 0.35 -1.17 -17.52
N GLN A 286 -0.36 -0.26 -16.84
CA GLN A 286 -0.62 1.09 -17.35
C GLN A 286 0.68 1.91 -17.50
N GLU A 287 1.63 1.79 -16.57
CA GLU A 287 2.95 2.44 -16.69
C GLU A 287 3.69 1.99 -17.97
N VAL A 288 3.57 0.71 -18.36
CA VAL A 288 4.14 0.19 -19.62
C VAL A 288 3.41 0.76 -20.84
N LEU A 289 2.07 0.77 -20.84
CA LEU A 289 1.28 1.27 -21.97
C LEU A 289 1.51 2.76 -22.25
N CYS A 290 1.67 3.57 -21.19
CA CYS A 290 1.89 5.01 -21.36
C CYS A 290 3.29 5.35 -21.88
N GLY A 291 4.25 4.42 -21.88
CA GLY A 291 5.63 4.63 -22.31
C GLY A 291 6.40 5.72 -21.51
N ARG A 292 5.77 6.32 -20.50
CA ARG A 292 6.31 7.40 -19.68
C ARG A 292 6.65 6.88 -18.29
N TYR A 293 7.94 6.89 -17.98
CA TYR A 293 8.42 6.71 -16.61
C TYR A 293 8.69 8.09 -16.00
N GLY A 294 7.90 8.53 -15.01
CA GLY A 294 8.09 9.82 -14.33
C GLY A 294 6.81 10.67 -14.19
N GLU A 295 6.97 11.89 -13.64
CA GLU A 295 5.93 12.85 -13.17
C GLU A 295 4.82 13.22 -14.17
N ASN A 296 4.91 12.79 -15.44
CA ASN A 296 4.00 13.19 -16.52
C ASN A 296 3.12 12.04 -17.06
N ALA A 297 3.04 10.89 -16.39
CA ALA A 297 2.02 9.89 -16.71
C ALA A 297 0.65 10.37 -16.20
N PRO A 298 -0.46 10.20 -16.95
CA PRO A 298 -1.79 10.52 -16.45
C PRO A 298 -2.09 9.62 -15.26
N VAL A 299 -1.97 10.19 -14.06
CA VAL A 299 -2.21 9.49 -12.81
C VAL A 299 -3.72 9.43 -12.60
N ASP A 300 -4.31 8.24 -12.70
CA ASP A 300 -5.69 8.06 -12.23
C ASP A 300 -5.71 8.23 -10.70
N VAL A 301 -6.08 9.44 -10.27
CA VAL A 301 -6.18 9.85 -8.85
C VAL A 301 -7.03 8.87 -8.06
N ARG A 302 -8.03 8.25 -8.71
CA ARG A 302 -8.90 7.24 -8.12
C ARG A 302 -8.14 5.95 -7.80
N LEU A 303 -7.36 5.42 -8.74
CA LEU A 303 -6.55 4.22 -8.52
C LEU A 303 -5.48 4.47 -7.45
N LEU A 304 -4.96 5.69 -7.36
CA LEU A 304 -4.09 6.08 -6.25
C LEU A 304 -4.83 6.08 -4.91
N ALA A 305 -6.01 6.69 -4.82
CA ALA A 305 -6.81 6.72 -3.60
C ALA A 305 -7.21 5.30 -3.14
N ALA A 306 -7.66 4.46 -4.09
CA ALA A 306 -7.96 3.06 -3.84
C ALA A 306 -6.71 2.28 -3.36
N GLY A 307 -5.56 2.51 -4.00
CA GLY A 307 -4.29 1.92 -3.59
C GLY A 307 -3.83 2.37 -2.20
N GLN A 308 -4.05 3.64 -1.84
CA GLN A 308 -3.77 4.16 -0.51
C GLN A 308 -4.69 3.54 0.55
N ALA A 309 -5.99 3.38 0.25
CA ALA A 309 -6.93 2.70 1.14
C ALA A 309 -6.50 1.25 1.40
N LEU A 310 -6.14 0.50 0.35
CA LEU A 310 -5.64 -0.87 0.48
C LEU A 310 -4.28 -0.96 1.20
N ASN A 311 -3.46 0.09 1.11
CA ASN A 311 -2.23 0.18 1.92
C ASN A 311 -2.57 0.31 3.40
N ARG A 312 -3.46 1.24 3.75
CA ARG A 312 -3.94 1.42 5.13
C ARG A 312 -4.59 0.14 5.69
N HIS A 313 -5.39 -0.56 4.88
CA HIS A 313 -5.98 -1.87 5.26
C HIS A 313 -4.90 -2.86 5.68
N ARG A 314 -3.88 -3.07 4.84
CA ARG A 314 -2.80 -4.01 5.14
C ARG A 314 -2.02 -3.59 6.39
N ASP A 315 -1.67 -2.31 6.48
CA ASP A 315 -0.85 -1.81 7.58
C ASP A 315 -1.61 -1.92 8.91
N ALA A 316 -2.92 -1.66 8.91
CA ALA A 316 -3.81 -1.85 10.05
C ALA A 316 -3.98 -3.35 10.43
N SER A 317 -4.18 -4.24 9.45
CA SER A 317 -4.29 -5.69 9.68
C SER A 317 -3.00 -6.26 10.29
N GLU A 318 -1.83 -5.89 9.74
CA GLU A 318 -0.54 -6.32 10.29
C GLU A 318 -0.26 -5.72 11.68
N ALA A 319 -0.70 -4.49 11.94
CA ALA A 319 -0.60 -3.84 13.26
C ALA A 319 -1.50 -4.52 14.30
N ALA A 320 -2.75 -4.86 13.94
CA ALA A 320 -3.68 -5.60 14.79
C ALA A 320 -3.12 -6.98 15.16
N ALA A 321 -2.53 -7.68 14.18
CA ALA A 321 -1.88 -8.97 14.41
C ALA A 321 -0.66 -8.85 15.35
N ALA A 322 0.14 -7.78 15.23
CA ALA A 322 1.26 -7.52 16.13
C ALA A 322 0.81 -7.22 17.57
N ALA A 323 -0.26 -6.43 17.75
CA ALA A 323 -0.84 -6.17 19.07
C ALA A 323 -1.36 -7.45 19.73
N ALA A 324 -2.08 -8.29 18.97
CA ALA A 324 -2.56 -9.59 19.45
C ALA A 324 -1.42 -10.55 19.79
N ALA A 325 -0.35 -10.58 18.99
CA ALA A 325 0.84 -11.37 19.29
C ALA A 325 1.55 -10.89 20.55
N ALA A 326 1.67 -9.57 20.76
CA ALA A 326 2.26 -8.99 21.96
C ALA A 326 1.44 -9.32 23.22
N ALA A 327 0.11 -9.38 23.12
CA ALA A 327 -0.78 -9.75 24.23
C ALA A 327 -0.59 -11.20 24.70
N ARG A 328 -0.02 -12.08 23.87
CA ARG A 328 0.31 -13.47 24.23
C ARG A 328 1.69 -13.62 24.91
N THR A 329 2.39 -12.52 25.16
CA THR A 329 3.69 -12.56 25.86
C THR A 329 3.50 -13.06 27.29
N PRO A 330 4.28 -14.06 27.77
CA PRO A 330 4.13 -14.57 29.12
C PRO A 330 4.45 -13.51 30.18
N ARG A 331 3.76 -13.57 31.32
CA ARG A 331 3.97 -12.71 32.51
C ARG A 331 3.75 -11.20 32.27
N ILE A 332 2.89 -10.82 31.34
CA ILE A 332 2.44 -9.42 31.22
C ILE A 332 1.39 -9.09 32.29
N ALA A 333 1.36 -7.84 32.74
CA ALA A 333 0.35 -7.38 33.68
C ALA A 333 -1.05 -7.33 33.01
N PRO A 334 -2.15 -7.60 33.73
CA PRO A 334 -3.51 -7.55 33.17
C PRO A 334 -3.85 -6.20 32.52
N ALA A 335 -3.42 -5.08 33.11
CA ALA A 335 -3.60 -3.74 32.54
C ALA A 335 -2.89 -3.57 31.18
N THR A 336 -1.73 -4.20 31.00
CA THR A 336 -1.01 -4.21 29.71
C THR A 336 -1.73 -5.06 28.68
N ALA A 337 -2.24 -6.23 29.07
CA ALA A 337 -3.03 -7.09 28.20
C ALA A 337 -4.33 -6.38 27.73
N TYR A 338 -5.00 -5.68 28.65
CA TYR A 338 -6.17 -4.86 28.33
C TYR A 338 -5.84 -3.75 27.31
N ALA A 339 -4.77 -2.99 27.53
CA ALA A 339 -4.34 -1.93 26.60
C ALA A 339 -4.03 -2.48 25.20
N LEU A 340 -3.38 -3.65 25.12
CA LEU A 340 -3.12 -4.33 23.84
C LEU A 340 -4.40 -4.83 23.16
N GLY A 341 -5.40 -5.27 23.93
CA GLY A 341 -6.72 -5.63 23.43
C GLY A 341 -7.47 -4.43 22.83
N VAL A 342 -7.48 -3.28 23.52
CA VAL A 342 -8.07 -2.04 23.00
C VAL A 342 -7.34 -1.57 21.73
N LEU A 343 -6.01 -1.64 21.72
CA LEU A 343 -5.20 -1.32 20.55
C LEU A 343 -5.50 -2.24 19.37
N HIS A 344 -5.66 -3.54 19.61
CA HIS A 344 -6.07 -4.49 18.58
C HIS A 344 -7.43 -4.11 17.99
N ALA A 345 -8.44 -3.82 18.83
CA ALA A 345 -9.77 -3.42 18.39
C ALA A 345 -9.75 -2.11 17.58
N ASP A 346 -8.99 -1.10 18.01
CA ASP A 346 -8.77 0.15 17.28
C ASP A 346 -8.20 -0.11 15.87
N GLN A 347 -7.18 -0.97 15.76
CA GLN A 347 -6.62 -1.33 14.46
C GLN A 347 -7.58 -2.15 13.59
N ARG A 348 -8.47 -2.98 14.17
CA ARG A 348 -9.54 -3.64 13.42
C ARG A 348 -10.58 -2.65 12.91
N HIS A 349 -10.91 -1.60 13.66
CA HIS A 349 -11.78 -0.53 13.15
C HIS A 349 -11.12 0.24 11.99
N GLU A 350 -9.81 0.49 12.05
CA GLU A 350 -9.07 1.10 10.94
C GLU A 350 -9.05 0.20 9.68
N VAL A 351 -9.06 -1.14 9.84
CA VAL A 351 -9.23 -2.08 8.74
C VAL A 351 -10.59 -1.87 8.05
N GLU A 352 -11.68 -1.86 8.81
CA GLU A 352 -13.02 -1.65 8.23
C GLU A 352 -13.18 -0.24 7.62
N ALA A 353 -12.65 0.79 8.27
CA ALA A 353 -12.63 2.15 7.72
C ALA A 353 -11.85 2.23 6.39
N ALA A 354 -10.77 1.46 6.25
CA ALA A 354 -10.02 1.36 5.00
C ALA A 354 -10.80 0.63 3.90
N ARG A 355 -11.59 -0.39 4.24
CA ARG A 355 -12.47 -1.10 3.29
C ARG A 355 -13.57 -0.16 2.78
N PHE A 356 -14.21 0.58 3.68
CA PHE A 356 -15.20 1.60 3.33
C PHE A 356 -14.59 2.71 2.44
N ALA A 357 -13.40 3.21 2.78
CA ALA A 357 -12.72 4.21 1.97
C ALA A 357 -12.37 3.70 0.57
N PHE A 358 -11.97 2.42 0.45
CA PHE A 358 -11.74 1.78 -0.84
C PHE A 358 -13.05 1.73 -1.65
N GLU A 359 -14.14 1.27 -1.05
CA GLU A 359 -15.45 1.18 -1.70
C GLU A 359 -15.90 2.55 -2.24
N GLN A 360 -15.81 3.62 -1.45
CA GLN A 360 -16.14 4.97 -1.90
C GLN A 360 -15.26 5.44 -3.07
N SER A 361 -13.96 5.16 -3.01
CA SER A 361 -13.05 5.54 -4.09
C SER A 361 -13.33 4.73 -5.37
N TRP A 362 -13.76 3.48 -5.24
CA TRP A 362 -14.05 2.59 -6.35
C TRP A 362 -15.42 2.90 -7.00
N GLN A 363 -16.47 3.09 -6.19
CA GLN A 363 -17.86 3.33 -6.65
C GLN A 363 -18.08 4.71 -7.27
N ARG A 364 -17.25 5.72 -7.00
CA ARG A 364 -17.32 7.03 -7.70
C ARG A 364 -17.16 6.91 -9.23
N GLN A 365 -16.87 5.72 -9.75
CA GLN A 365 -16.97 5.36 -11.16
C GLN A 365 -18.40 5.28 -11.71
N ALA A 366 -19.41 4.99 -10.89
CA ALA A 366 -20.74 4.61 -11.39
C ALA A 366 -21.61 5.78 -11.88
N VAL A 367 -21.19 7.03 -11.69
CA VAL A 367 -21.89 8.21 -12.24
C VAL A 367 -21.19 8.69 -13.51
N GLY A 368 -21.13 7.80 -14.50
CA GLY A 368 -21.06 8.20 -15.91
C GLY A 368 -22.48 8.28 -16.42
N THR A 369 -23.10 9.46 -16.37
CA THR A 369 -24.39 9.74 -17.01
C THR A 369 -24.30 9.43 -18.52
N PRO A 370 -25.34 8.81 -19.12
CA PRO A 370 -25.37 8.37 -20.52
C PRO A 370 -25.31 9.49 -21.55
#